data_AF-A0A948PPR5-F1
#
_entry.id   AF-A0A948PPR5-F1
#
_cell.length_a   1.000
_cell.length_b   1.000
_cell.length_c   1.000
_cell.angle_alpha   90.00
_cell.angle_beta   90.00
_cell.angle_gamma   90.00
#
_symmetry.space_group_name_H-M   'P 1'
#
loop_
_entity.id
_entity.type
_entity.pdbx_description
1 polymer ?
#
loop_
_entity_poly.entity_id
_entity_poly.type
_entity_poly.pdbx_seq_one_letter_code
_entity_poly.pdbx_strand_id
1 'polypeptide(L)' 'FYVLQGRLTMQISGESDFDLNEGELFIVPKGVEHRVFCLDECRLLLIENKETAHTGDVKSPITKTVDEQKY' A
#
# COMPACT_ATOMS: atom_id res chain seq x y z
N PHE A 1 4.97 -2.98 2.51
CA PHE A 1 5.33 -2.30 1.25
C PHE A 1 6.79 -2.57 0.95
N TYR A 2 7.06 -3.39 -0.07
CA TYR A 2 8.42 -3.64 -0.54
C TYR A 2 8.61 -2.99 -1.92
N VAL A 3 9.65 -2.16 -2.07
CA VAL A 3 9.93 -1.45 -3.31
C VAL A 3 10.80 -2.32 -4.22
N LEU A 4 10.21 -2.83 -5.30
CA LEU A 4 10.92 -3.61 -6.31
C LEU A 4 11.71 -2.72 -7.27
N GLN A 5 11.21 -1.52 -7.56
CA GLN A 5 11.85 -0.54 -8.42
C GLN A 5 11.26 0.85 -8.16
N GLY A 6 12.10 1.89 -8.16
CA GLY A 6 11.67 3.29 -7.99
C GLY A 6 11.71 3.77 -6.55
N ARG A 7 10.90 4.79 -6.24
CA ARG A 7 10.81 5.44 -4.91
C ARG A 7 9.36 5.63 -4.50
N LEU A 8 9.03 5.22 -3.28
CA LEU A 8 7.71 5.32 -2.67
C LEU A 8 7.77 6.30 -1.50
N THR A 9 6.94 7.34 -1.51
CA THR A 9 6.76 8.20 -0.34
C THR A 9 5.64 7.64 0.53
N MET A 10 5.94 7.44 1.82
CA MET A 10 5.03 6.98 2.86
C MET A 10 4.63 8.15 3.76
N GLN A 11 3.33 8.31 3.96
CA GLN A 11 2.74 9.28 4.88
C GLN A 11 2.00 8.52 5.97
N ILE A 12 2.36 8.76 7.23
CA ILE A 12 1.66 8.22 8.40
C ILE A 12 1.04 9.39 9.16
N SER A 13 -0.23 9.24 9.54
CA SER A 13 -0.96 10.30 10.25
C SER A 13 -0.26 10.69 11.55
N GLY A 14 0.16 11.95 11.67
CA GLY A 14 0.87 12.48 12.84
C GLY A 14 2.39 12.30 12.82
N GLU A 15 2.97 11.70 11.77
CA GLU A 15 4.40 11.55 11.59
C GLU A 15 4.93 12.41 10.43
N SER A 16 6.25 12.56 10.34
CA SER A 16 6.87 13.16 9.16
C SER A 16 6.93 12.13 8.04
N ASP A 17 6.65 12.59 6.82
CA ASP A 17 6.77 11.77 5.62
C ASP A 17 8.20 11.25 5.45
N PHE A 18 8.32 10.04 4.90
CA PHE A 18 9.61 9.44 4.58
C PHE A 18 9.52 8.61 3.29
N ASP A 19 10.67 8.33 2.71
CA ASP A 19 10.76 7.57 1.46
C ASP A 19 11.32 6.19 1.67
N LEU A 20 10.84 5.26 0.84
CA LEU A 20 11.41 3.95 0.63
C LEU A 20 11.97 3.89 -0.78
N ASN A 21 13.22 3.51 -0.88
CA ASN A 21 13.96 3.30 -2.12
C ASN A 21 13.91 1.82 -2.51
N GLU A 22 14.37 1.53 -3.72
CA GLU A 22 14.49 0.17 -4.22
C GLU A 22 15.21 -0.76 -3.23
N GLY A 23 14.60 -1.92 -2.97
CA GLY A 23 15.09 -2.91 -2.01
C GLY A 23 14.69 -2.64 -0.57
N GLU A 24 14.00 -1.53 -0.25
CA GLU A 24 13.53 -1.25 1.10
C GLU A 24 12.13 -1.82 1.36
N LEU A 25 11.94 -2.33 2.58
CA LEU A 25 10.69 -2.86 3.08
C LEU A 25 10.23 -2.02 4.27
N PHE A 26 8.97 -1.61 4.25
CA PHE A 26 8.30 -1.08 5.43
C PHE A 26 7.05 -1.88 5.77
N ILE A 27 6.89 -2.19 7.06
CA ILE A 27 5.72 -2.85 7.63
C ILE A 27 4.89 -1.78 8.32
N VAL A 28 3.68 -1.53 7.82
CA VAL A 28 2.76 -0.60 8.46
C VAL A 28 2.20 -1.24 9.73
N PRO A 29 2.34 -0.60 10.91
CA PRO A 29 1.75 -1.13 12.14
C PRO A 29 0.23 -1.21 12.05
N LYS A 30 -0.37 -2.22 12.71
CA LYS A 30 -1.82 -2.41 12.69
C LYS A 30 -2.54 -1.19 13.27
N GLY A 31 -3.57 -0.72 12.56
CA GLY A 31 -4.41 0.39 12.99
C GLY A 31 -3.84 1.78 12.69
N VAL A 32 -2.69 1.85 12.03
CA VAL A 32 -2.09 3.12 11.59
C VAL A 32 -2.72 3.55 10.27
N GLU A 33 -3.26 4.76 10.27
CA GLU A 33 -3.70 5.44 9.05
C GLU A 33 -2.48 5.89 8.26
N HIS A 34 -2.37 5.40 7.04
CA HIS A 34 -1.26 5.69 6.14
C HIS A 34 -1.76 5.96 4.72
N ARG A 35 -0.94 6.68 3.97
CA ARG A 35 -1.10 6.92 2.54
C ARG A 35 0.26 6.76 1.87
N VAL A 36 0.25 6.26 0.65
CA VAL A 36 1.45 6.21 -0.19
C VAL A 36 1.23 6.93 -1.52
N PHE A 37 2.31 7.47 -2.07
CA PHE A 37 2.34 7.97 -3.44
C PHE A 37 3.77 7.92 -4.01
N CYS A 38 3.88 8.06 -5.33
CA CYS A 38 5.16 8.09 -6.04
C CYS A 38 5.12 9.28 -7.00
N LEU A 39 6.21 10.03 -7.10
CA LEU A 39 6.34 11.10 -8.10
C LEU A 39 6.56 10.52 -9.51
N ASP A 40 7.33 9.43 -9.59
CA ASP A 40 7.63 8.68 -10.81
C ASP A 40 7.05 7.25 -10.72
N GLU A 41 7.16 6.47 -11.81
CA GLU A 41 6.75 5.06 -11.81
C GLU A 41 7.48 4.28 -10.71
N CYS A 42 6.71 3.51 -9.94
CA CYS A 42 7.22 2.68 -8.85
C CYS A 42 6.56 1.31 -8.91
N ARG A 43 7.36 0.26 -8.71
CA ARG A 43 6.90 -1.13 -8.68
C ARG A 43 7.00 -1.64 -7.26
N LEU A 44 5.90 -2.19 -6.77
CA LEU A 44 5.77 -2.63 -5.40
C LEU A 44 5.38 -4.09 -5.34
N LEU A 45 5.89 -4.78 -4.32
CA LEU A 45 5.27 -5.99 -3.81
C LEU A 45 4.49 -5.65 -2.54
N LEU A 46 3.18 -5.91 -2.58
CA LEU A 46 2.30 -5.85 -1.41
C LEU A 46 2.17 -7.26 -0.83
N ILE A 47 2.35 -7.35 0.48
CA ILE A 47 2.14 -8.56 1.25
C ILE A 47 1.03 -8.22 2.23
N GLU A 48 -0.16 -8.73 1.96
CA GLU A 48 -1.38 -8.37 2.69
C GLU A 48 -2.30 -9.57 2.83
N ASN A 49 -3.26 -9.47 3.74
CA ASN A 49 -4.30 -10.50 3.87
C ASN A 49 -5.22 -10.45 2.65
N LYS A 50 -5.72 -11.61 2.23
CA LYS A 50 -6.75 -11.69 1.18
C LYS A 50 -8.02 -10.90 1.51
N GLU A 51 -8.27 -10.69 2.80
CA GLU A 51 -9.40 -9.95 3.32
C GLU A 51 -9.19 -8.42 3.29
N THR A 52 -8.00 -7.94 2.90
CA THR A 52 -7.73 -6.51 2.82
C THR A 52 -8.69 -5.84 1.82
N ALA A 53 -9.43 -4.85 2.28
CA ALA A 53 -10.35 -4.08 1.46
C ALA A 53 -9.64 -2.85 0.89
N HIS A 54 -9.18 -2.91 -0.37
CA HIS A 54 -8.47 -1.80 -1.03
C HIS A 54 -9.28 -0.51 -1.13
N THR A 55 -10.61 -0.59 -1.16
CA THR A 55 -11.52 0.56 -1.20
C THR A 55 -12.17 0.83 0.17
N GLY A 56 -11.73 0.15 1.23
CA GLY A 56 -12.37 0.19 2.54
C GLY A 56 -13.86 -0.15 2.44
N ASP A 57 -14.70 0.67 3.06
CA ASP A 57 -16.16 0.52 3.04
C ASP A 57 -16.82 1.09 1.77
N VAL A 58 -16.06 1.78 0.92
CA VAL A 58 -16.58 2.38 -0.32
C VAL A 58 -16.68 1.29 -1.40
N LYS A 59 -17.90 1.04 -1.88
CA LYS A 59 -18.13 0.15 -3.03
C LYS A 59 -18.04 0.93 -4.33
N SER A 60 -17.20 0.47 -5.25
CA SER A 60 -17.02 1.02 -6.59
C SER A 60 -16.99 -0.10 -7.64
N PRO A 61 -17.06 0.20 -8.95
CA PRO A 61 -16.99 -0.82 -10.00
C PRO A 61 -15.71 -1.67 -9.98
N ILE A 62 -14.63 -1.16 -9.36
CA ILE A 62 -13.35 -1.88 -9.25
C ILE A 62 -13.22 -2.68 -7.95
N THR A 63 -14.14 -2.50 -6.98
CA THR A 63 -14.13 -3.25 -5.72
C THR A 63 -14.37 -4.73 -6.00
N LYS A 64 -13.54 -5.61 -5.41
CA LYS A 64 -13.64 -7.07 -5.52
C LYS A 64 -13.93 -7.68 -4.16
N THR A 65 -14.85 -8.64 -4.12
CA THR A 65 -15.05 -9.50 -2.94
C THR A 65 -13.85 -10.42 -2.74
N VAL A 66 -13.69 -10.97 -1.54
CA VAL A 66 -12.58 -11.89 -1.20
C VAL A 66 -12.54 -13.12 -2.13
N ASP A 67 -13.70 -13.60 -2.58
CA ASP A 67 -13.80 -14.74 -3.51
C ASP A 67 -13.41 -14.37 -4.94
N GLU A 68 -13.59 -13.10 -5.33
CA GLU A 68 -13.24 -12.59 -6.67
C GLU A 68 -11.76 -12.21 -6.79
N GLN A 69 -11.07 -12.02 -5.66
CA GLN A 69 -9.62 -11.79 -5.64
C GLN A 69 -8.88 -13.07 -6.05
N LYS A 70 -8.13 -12.99 -7.16
CA LYS A 70 -7.33 -14.08 -7.72
C LYS A 70 -5.89 -13.99 -7.22
N TYR A 71 -5.25 -15.15 -7.03
CA TYR A 71 -3.81 -15.27 -6.80
C TYR A 71 -3.04 -15.23 -8.12
#